data_AF-A0A015LHH9-F1
#
_entry.id   AF-A0A015LHH9-F1
#
_cell.length_a   1.000
_cell.length_b   1.000
_cell.length_c   1.000
_cell.angle_alpha   90.00
_cell.angle_beta   90.00
_cell.angle_gamma   90.00
#
_symmetry.space_group_name_H-M   'P 1'
#
loop_
_entity.id
_entity.type
_entity.pdbx_description
1 polymer ?
#
loop_
_entity_poly.entity_id
_entity_poly.type
_entity_poly.pdbx_seq_one_letter_code
_entity_poly.pdbx_strand_id
1 'polypeptide(L)'
;MMPKFSVREWAELISEPISMEEQDQRVIEHAHLPAVNDKLSITLRLKIHKHYPDWTAIFYKGADSSARTPSLWLTKNKSTLFPRFTGNWDHNVGINSLGNGFSLNKWYHIAYTLSDPEKRLDIYVDGEWIRFYGIMSVKDQKVVFNDGPLLIGRAYNYHGFSGEIRNVRYFNWRLSVEEVMEDFFNESQKKPIVYGSKIALIHVSTEKYLSTKRIKYDLGSQNKQYMVICNGQEIDLKNDVWIVIGANDKGINEGDLVSLNNIIGFKHQATGCYLHSHDTNNHERVTPISKQQQVTMCSDRSFDDDWLIRRYNLTTSYDTGHLMSGDIIDLFHINTNKSALYSHAVLLGDESQEVSCYGDGSEKNNKLQILFNSK
;
A
#
# COMPACT_ATOMS: atom_id res chain seq x y z
N MET A 1 12.86 -22.87 22.25
CA MET A 1 12.59 -22.33 20.91
C MET A 1 11.88 -21.00 21.12
N MET A 2 12.54 -19.88 20.85
CA MET A 2 11.92 -18.55 21.02
C MET A 2 10.82 -18.39 19.96
N PRO A 3 9.64 -17.82 20.30
CA PRO A 3 8.64 -17.52 19.28
C PRO A 3 9.28 -16.56 18.28
N LYS A 4 9.35 -16.99 17.02
CA LYS A 4 9.67 -16.13 15.89
C LYS A 4 8.70 -14.95 15.99
N PHE A 5 9.20 -13.71 16.10
CA PHE A 5 8.36 -12.51 16.08
C PHE A 5 7.32 -12.68 14.97
N SER A 6 6.04 -12.56 15.31
CA SER A 6 4.94 -12.64 14.33
C SER A 6 5.01 -11.42 13.44
N VAL A 7 5.78 -11.53 12.35
CA VAL A 7 5.89 -10.50 11.31
C VAL A 7 4.51 -10.36 10.68
N ARG A 8 3.97 -9.13 10.69
CA ARG A 8 2.78 -8.79 9.91
C ARG A 8 3.14 -8.89 8.44
N GLU A 9 2.53 -9.85 7.75
CA GLU A 9 2.75 -10.14 6.34
C GLU A 9 1.41 -10.15 5.61
N TRP A 10 1.41 -9.59 4.40
CA TRP A 10 0.24 -9.55 3.55
C TRP A 10 0.63 -9.81 2.09
N ALA A 11 -0.34 -10.23 1.29
CA ALA A 11 -0.16 -10.47 -0.13
C ALA A 11 -1.32 -9.88 -0.93
N GLU A 12 -1.02 -9.23 -2.06
CA GLU A 12 -2.02 -8.87 -3.07
C GLU A 12 -2.19 -10.04 -4.03
N LEU A 13 -3.36 -10.68 -3.99
CA LEU A 13 -3.67 -11.88 -4.77
C LEU A 13 -4.30 -11.54 -6.13
N ILE A 14 -5.03 -10.43 -6.18
CA ILE A 14 -5.61 -9.86 -7.39
C ILE A 14 -5.45 -8.34 -7.28
N SER A 15 -4.70 -7.72 -8.19
CA SER A 15 -4.55 -6.27 -8.26
C SER A 15 -5.63 -5.67 -9.15
N GLU A 16 -5.56 -5.92 -10.46
CA GLU A 16 -6.46 -5.35 -11.46
C GLU A 16 -7.85 -6.00 -11.47
N PRO A 17 -8.88 -5.27 -11.97
CA PRO A 17 -10.21 -5.84 -12.18
C PRO A 17 -10.19 -7.05 -13.09
N ILE A 18 -10.77 -8.15 -12.60
CA ILE A 18 -11.07 -9.32 -13.40
C ILE A 18 -12.57 -9.59 -13.38
N SER A 19 -13.10 -10.04 -14.51
CA SER A 19 -14.46 -10.58 -14.58
C SER A 19 -14.49 -12.01 -14.07
N MET A 20 -15.55 -12.37 -13.37
CA MET A 20 -15.81 -13.71 -12.86
C MET A 20 -17.25 -14.08 -13.20
N GLU A 21 -17.44 -15.28 -13.74
CA GLU A 21 -18.73 -15.91 -13.96
C GLU A 21 -18.97 -17.09 -13.01
N GLU A 22 -20.18 -17.64 -13.04
CA GLU A 22 -20.66 -18.66 -12.08
C GLU A 22 -19.78 -19.93 -11.98
N GLN A 23 -19.01 -20.24 -13.02
CA GLN A 23 -18.14 -21.41 -13.09
C GLN A 23 -16.67 -21.07 -12.82
N ASP A 24 -16.32 -19.79 -12.79
CA ASP A 24 -14.93 -19.35 -12.70
C ASP A 24 -14.40 -19.54 -11.28
N GLN A 25 -13.17 -20.04 -11.23
CA GLN A 25 -12.47 -20.30 -9.98
C GLN A 25 -11.02 -19.84 -10.12
N ARG A 26 -10.55 -19.08 -9.15
CA ARG A 26 -9.11 -18.94 -8.90
C ARG A 26 -8.73 -19.69 -7.64
N VAL A 27 -7.62 -20.41 -7.72
CA VAL A 27 -7.08 -21.21 -6.62
C VAL A 27 -5.74 -20.59 -6.22
N ILE A 28 -5.62 -20.21 -4.95
CA ILE A 28 -4.35 -19.82 -4.35
C ILE A 28 -3.95 -20.91 -3.36
N GLU A 29 -2.87 -21.63 -3.69
CA GLU A 29 -2.30 -22.66 -2.83
C GLU A 29 -1.89 -22.08 -1.48
N HIS A 30 -2.05 -22.87 -0.42
CA HIS A 30 -1.77 -22.42 0.94
C HIS A 30 -0.34 -21.92 1.13
N ALA A 31 0.64 -22.56 0.46
CA ALA A 31 2.05 -22.16 0.51
C ALA A 31 2.33 -20.75 -0.03
N HIS A 32 1.42 -20.17 -0.82
CA HIS A 32 1.54 -18.81 -1.36
C HIS A 32 0.81 -17.76 -0.50
N LEU A 33 0.16 -18.17 0.59
CA LEU A 33 -0.53 -17.26 1.51
C LEU A 33 0.37 -16.95 2.70
N PRO A 34 0.33 -15.70 3.21
CA PRO A 34 0.93 -15.36 4.51
C PRO A 34 0.49 -16.35 5.60
N ALA A 35 1.47 -16.81 6.39
CA ALA A 35 1.22 -17.79 7.45
C ALA A 35 0.33 -17.19 8.56
N VAL A 36 -0.80 -17.84 8.83
CA VAL A 36 -1.76 -17.42 9.86
C VAL A 36 -1.60 -18.28 11.11
N ASN A 37 -1.51 -17.62 12.26
CA ASN A 37 -1.54 -18.31 13.56
C ASN A 37 -2.97 -18.35 14.13
N ASP A 38 -3.51 -17.18 14.45
CA ASP A 38 -4.75 -17.08 15.25
C ASP A 38 -5.69 -15.95 14.79
N LYS A 39 -5.33 -15.23 13.73
CA LYS A 39 -6.09 -14.11 13.18
C LYS A 39 -5.69 -13.83 11.73
N LEU A 40 -6.62 -13.27 10.96
CA LEU A 40 -6.40 -12.88 9.57
C LEU A 40 -7.38 -11.81 9.14
N SER A 41 -7.11 -11.20 7.98
CA SER A 41 -8.08 -10.37 7.27
C SER A 41 -8.02 -10.64 5.76
N ILE A 42 -9.14 -10.40 5.09
CA ILE A 42 -9.20 -10.32 3.63
C ILE A 42 -9.94 -9.04 3.26
N THR A 43 -9.33 -8.21 2.43
CA THR A 43 -9.99 -7.06 1.81
C THR A 43 -10.14 -7.31 0.31
N LEU A 44 -11.20 -6.77 -0.28
CA LEU A 44 -11.47 -6.86 -1.72
C LEU A 44 -12.43 -5.77 -2.17
N ARG A 45 -12.44 -5.51 -3.47
CA ARG A 45 -13.55 -4.81 -4.13
C ARG A 45 -14.38 -5.76 -4.96
N LEU A 46 -15.70 -5.64 -4.83
CA LEU A 46 -16.66 -6.48 -5.51
C LEU A 46 -17.68 -5.61 -6.25
N LYS A 47 -17.96 -5.95 -7.50
CA LYS A 47 -19.10 -5.45 -8.26
C LYS A 47 -19.90 -6.66 -8.74
N ILE A 48 -21.16 -6.75 -8.35
CA ILE A 48 -22.05 -7.83 -8.80
C ILE A 48 -22.86 -7.40 -10.02
N HIS A 49 -23.01 -8.26 -11.01
CA HIS A 49 -23.80 -7.99 -12.22
C HIS A 49 -25.18 -8.63 -12.17
N LYS A 50 -25.34 -9.69 -11.36
CA LYS A 50 -26.58 -10.47 -11.28
C LYS A 50 -26.80 -11.06 -9.89
N HIS A 51 -28.06 -11.12 -9.49
CA HIS A 51 -28.48 -11.89 -8.32
C HIS A 51 -28.82 -13.32 -8.71
N TYR A 52 -28.38 -14.29 -7.90
CA TYR A 52 -28.66 -15.70 -8.11
C TYR A 52 -29.72 -16.23 -7.16
N PRO A 53 -30.55 -17.20 -7.58
CA PRO A 53 -31.53 -17.85 -6.71
C PRO A 53 -30.88 -18.77 -5.67
N ASP A 54 -29.57 -19.00 -5.77
CA ASP A 54 -28.78 -19.83 -4.88
C ASP A 54 -27.66 -19.02 -4.19
N TRP A 55 -27.03 -19.59 -3.17
CA TRP A 55 -25.85 -19.01 -2.53
C TRP A 55 -24.66 -19.07 -3.46
N THR A 56 -23.90 -17.98 -3.53
CA THR A 56 -22.68 -17.89 -4.34
C THR A 56 -21.48 -17.57 -3.48
N ALA A 57 -20.36 -18.23 -3.75
CA ALA A 57 -19.10 -17.94 -3.05
C ALA A 57 -18.47 -16.68 -3.63
N ILE A 58 -17.87 -15.86 -2.76
CA ILE A 58 -16.90 -14.83 -3.16
C ILE A 58 -15.51 -15.39 -2.95
N PHE A 59 -15.25 -15.90 -1.75
CA PHE A 59 -14.05 -16.68 -1.46
C PHE A 59 -14.31 -17.76 -0.40
N TYR A 60 -13.48 -18.79 -0.42
CA TYR A 60 -13.53 -19.93 0.51
C TYR A 60 -12.13 -20.49 0.75
N LYS A 61 -11.69 -20.58 2.00
CA LYS A 61 -10.43 -21.25 2.34
C LYS A 61 -10.64 -22.55 3.09
N GLY A 62 -10.23 -23.66 2.46
CA GLY A 62 -10.18 -25.00 3.03
C GLY A 62 -10.10 -26.10 2.00
N ALA A 63 -9.75 -27.31 2.47
CA ALA A 63 -9.49 -28.48 1.63
C ALA A 63 -10.76 -29.30 1.29
N ASP A 64 -11.84 -29.07 2.04
CA ASP A 64 -13.15 -29.65 1.79
C ASP A 64 -14.25 -28.67 2.23
N SER A 65 -15.53 -29.05 2.08
CA SER A 65 -16.68 -28.21 2.41
C SER A 65 -16.91 -27.94 3.91
N SER A 66 -16.17 -28.62 4.80
CA SER A 66 -16.25 -28.53 6.26
C SER A 66 -15.21 -27.58 6.87
N ALA A 67 -14.10 -27.29 6.19
CA ALA A 67 -13.11 -26.31 6.63
C ALA A 67 -13.30 -24.98 5.89
N ARG A 68 -13.89 -23.94 6.52
CA ARG A 68 -14.25 -22.69 5.82
C ARG A 68 -13.67 -21.43 6.44
N THR A 69 -12.41 -21.49 6.90
CA THR A 69 -11.75 -20.38 7.61
C THR A 69 -10.69 -19.70 6.74
N PRO A 70 -10.95 -18.50 6.19
CA PRO A 70 -12.23 -17.78 6.16
C PRO A 70 -13.08 -18.14 4.94
N SER A 71 -14.36 -17.77 4.95
CA SER A 71 -15.21 -17.77 3.76
C SER A 71 -16.21 -16.62 3.76
N LEU A 72 -16.50 -16.11 2.56
CA LEU A 72 -17.49 -15.06 2.35
C LEU A 72 -18.39 -15.43 1.18
N TRP A 73 -19.69 -15.30 1.43
CA TRP A 73 -20.73 -15.72 0.51
C TRP A 73 -21.73 -14.58 0.28
N LEU A 74 -22.46 -14.68 -0.83
CA LEU A 74 -23.64 -13.90 -1.13
C LEU A 74 -24.88 -14.78 -0.92
N THR A 75 -25.88 -14.26 -0.23
CA THR A 75 -27.16 -14.96 -0.05
C THR A 75 -27.99 -14.99 -1.33
N LYS A 76 -28.87 -15.99 -1.42
CA LYS A 76 -29.85 -16.10 -2.50
C LYS A 76 -30.69 -14.84 -2.68
N ASN A 77 -31.01 -14.53 -3.93
CA ASN A 77 -31.87 -13.48 -4.47
C ASN A 77 -31.44 -12.03 -4.22
N LYS A 78 -30.86 -11.70 -3.07
CA LYS A 78 -30.50 -10.32 -2.70
C LYS A 78 -29.00 -10.08 -2.66
N SER A 79 -28.18 -11.13 -2.70
CA SER A 79 -26.73 -11.03 -2.58
C SER A 79 -26.30 -10.24 -1.34
N THR A 80 -26.93 -10.51 -0.18
CA THR A 80 -26.42 -9.95 1.09
C THR A 80 -25.17 -10.71 1.53
N LEU A 81 -24.27 -10.06 2.26
CA LEU A 81 -23.06 -10.72 2.76
C LEU A 81 -23.41 -11.79 3.81
N PHE A 82 -22.73 -12.92 3.69
CA PHE A 82 -22.86 -14.09 4.57
C PHE A 82 -21.46 -14.61 4.93
N PRO A 83 -20.76 -13.94 5.84
CA PRO A 83 -19.41 -14.31 6.25
C PRO A 83 -19.43 -15.54 7.17
N ARG A 84 -18.43 -16.41 7.03
CA ARG A 84 -18.36 -17.69 7.73
C ARG A 84 -16.93 -18.09 8.08
N PHE A 85 -16.80 -18.80 9.20
CA PHE A 85 -15.58 -19.51 9.62
C PHE A 85 -15.94 -20.84 10.30
N THR A 86 -14.94 -21.71 10.45
CA THR A 86 -15.04 -22.96 11.21
C THR A 86 -14.56 -22.73 12.64
N GLY A 87 -15.37 -23.11 13.62
CA GLY A 87 -14.98 -23.25 15.02
C GLY A 87 -14.94 -24.72 15.45
N ASN A 88 -14.33 -25.01 16.59
CA ASN A 88 -14.32 -26.37 17.14
C ASN A 88 -15.70 -26.89 17.61
N TRP A 89 -16.75 -26.06 17.54
CA TRP A 89 -18.13 -26.41 17.93
C TRP A 89 -19.11 -26.47 16.76
N ASP A 90 -18.81 -25.75 15.67
CA ASP A 90 -19.65 -25.66 14.48
C ASP A 90 -18.76 -25.24 13.30
N HIS A 91 -18.95 -25.88 12.15
CA HIS A 91 -18.19 -25.58 10.93
C HIS A 91 -18.81 -24.45 10.08
N ASN A 92 -19.93 -23.86 10.50
CA ASN A 92 -20.69 -22.84 9.78
C ASN A 92 -20.99 -21.61 10.65
N VAL A 93 -20.02 -21.20 11.46
CA VAL A 93 -20.15 -20.06 12.37
C VAL A 93 -20.02 -18.74 11.61
N GLY A 94 -20.84 -17.75 11.95
CA GLY A 94 -20.69 -16.39 11.45
C GLY A 94 -22.00 -15.62 11.43
N ILE A 95 -22.14 -14.71 10.46
CA ILE A 95 -23.27 -13.77 10.39
C ILE A 95 -24.28 -14.21 9.33
N ASN A 96 -25.53 -14.45 9.73
CA ASN A 96 -26.57 -15.05 8.86
C ASN A 96 -27.05 -14.21 7.67
N SER A 97 -26.92 -12.88 7.69
CA SER A 97 -27.22 -11.99 6.57
C SER A 97 -26.92 -10.55 6.97
N LEU A 98 -26.42 -9.74 6.04
CA LEU A 98 -26.03 -8.36 6.26
C LEU A 98 -26.69 -7.41 5.26
N GLY A 99 -27.48 -6.46 5.78
CA GLY A 99 -28.07 -5.36 5.01
C GLY A 99 -29.25 -5.77 4.12
N ASN A 100 -29.58 -4.88 3.17
CA ASN A 100 -30.72 -5.01 2.26
C ASN A 100 -30.38 -5.69 0.92
N GLY A 101 -29.10 -6.03 0.72
CA GLY A 101 -28.55 -6.54 -0.54
C GLY A 101 -27.67 -5.49 -1.21
N PHE A 102 -26.74 -5.94 -2.06
CA PHE A 102 -25.92 -5.04 -2.86
C PHE A 102 -26.66 -4.60 -4.13
N SER A 103 -26.44 -3.36 -4.54
CA SER A 103 -26.91 -2.88 -5.84
C SER A 103 -26.06 -3.48 -6.95
N LEU A 104 -26.71 -3.86 -8.06
CA LEU A 104 -26.01 -4.32 -9.25
C LEU A 104 -25.16 -3.20 -9.86
N ASN A 105 -24.05 -3.60 -10.49
CA ASN A 105 -23.12 -2.75 -11.22
C ASN A 105 -22.46 -1.62 -10.40
N LYS A 106 -22.48 -1.73 -9.06
CA LYS A 106 -21.81 -0.82 -8.14
C LYS A 106 -20.62 -1.51 -7.48
N TRP A 107 -19.48 -0.81 -7.41
CA TRP A 107 -18.32 -1.26 -6.64
C TRP A 107 -18.54 -1.04 -5.15
N TYR A 108 -18.21 -2.06 -4.37
CA TYR A 108 -18.13 -2.03 -2.91
C TYR A 108 -16.74 -2.48 -2.49
N HIS A 109 -16.14 -1.82 -1.50
CA HIS A 109 -15.02 -2.36 -0.74
C HIS A 109 -15.56 -3.19 0.41
N ILE A 110 -14.98 -4.35 0.65
CA ILE A 110 -15.39 -5.27 1.72
C ILE A 110 -14.14 -5.68 2.48
N ALA A 111 -14.17 -5.54 3.80
CA ALA A 111 -13.15 -6.11 4.68
C ALA A 111 -13.77 -7.18 5.58
N TYR A 112 -13.18 -8.37 5.55
CA TYR A 112 -13.44 -9.47 6.46
C TYR A 112 -12.27 -9.56 7.45
N THR A 113 -12.52 -9.45 8.76
CA THR A 113 -11.44 -9.58 9.76
C THR A 113 -11.84 -10.58 10.86
N LEU A 114 -10.96 -11.51 11.18
CA LEU A 114 -11.23 -12.60 12.13
C LEU A 114 -10.08 -12.74 13.12
N SER A 115 -10.40 -12.85 14.41
CA SER A 115 -9.43 -13.04 15.47
C SER A 115 -9.94 -14.03 16.51
N ASP A 116 -9.21 -15.14 16.69
CA ASP A 116 -9.45 -16.06 17.80
C ASP A 116 -9.08 -15.42 19.15
N PRO A 117 -7.95 -14.70 19.33
CA PRO A 117 -7.64 -14.06 20.61
C PRO A 117 -8.67 -13.03 21.05
N GLU A 118 -9.18 -12.23 20.11
CA GLU A 118 -10.24 -11.24 20.38
C GLU A 118 -11.64 -11.83 20.29
N LYS A 119 -11.75 -13.12 19.95
CA LYS A 119 -13.00 -13.89 19.91
C LYS A 119 -14.09 -13.23 19.05
N ARG A 120 -13.71 -12.67 17.89
CA ARG A 120 -14.65 -11.94 17.03
C ARG A 120 -14.32 -11.99 15.55
N LEU A 121 -15.38 -11.87 14.74
CA LEU A 121 -15.38 -11.63 13.31
C LEU A 121 -16.04 -10.27 13.05
N ASP A 122 -15.42 -9.41 12.25
CA ASP A 122 -15.96 -8.12 11.84
C ASP A 122 -16.07 -8.02 10.33
N ILE A 123 -17.13 -7.35 9.86
CA ILE A 123 -17.32 -7.00 8.46
C ILE A 123 -17.46 -5.50 8.31
N TYR A 124 -16.73 -4.98 7.33
CA TYR A 124 -16.80 -3.59 6.90
C TYR A 124 -17.23 -3.53 5.44
N VAL A 125 -17.99 -2.50 5.09
CA VAL A 125 -18.34 -2.17 3.71
C VAL A 125 -18.04 -0.70 3.48
N ASP A 126 -17.27 -0.39 2.43
CA ASP A 126 -16.84 0.97 2.09
C ASP A 126 -16.19 1.70 3.28
N GLY A 127 -15.36 0.99 4.04
CA GLY A 127 -14.70 1.50 5.25
C GLY A 127 -15.58 1.56 6.51
N GLU A 128 -16.90 1.44 6.40
CA GLU A 128 -17.82 1.48 7.54
C GLU A 128 -17.97 0.11 8.20
N TRP A 129 -17.90 0.05 9.53
CA TRP A 129 -18.15 -1.18 10.29
C TRP A 129 -19.64 -1.50 10.34
N ILE A 130 -20.07 -2.53 9.60
CA ILE A 130 -21.51 -2.80 9.44
C ILE A 130 -22.04 -3.85 10.42
N ARG A 131 -21.20 -4.80 10.86
CA ARG A 131 -21.58 -5.83 11.85
C ARG A 131 -20.38 -6.63 12.35
N PHE A 132 -20.59 -7.32 13.47
CA PHE A 132 -19.69 -8.33 14.00
C PHE A 132 -20.42 -9.60 14.46
N TYR A 133 -19.64 -10.65 14.66
CA TYR A 133 -20.02 -11.85 15.39
C TYR A 133 -19.04 -12.06 16.54
N GLY A 134 -19.52 -12.15 17.77
CA GLY A 134 -18.73 -12.48 18.95
C GLY A 134 -18.82 -13.96 19.30
N ILE A 135 -17.69 -14.58 19.64
CA ILE A 135 -17.62 -15.94 20.17
C ILE A 135 -17.89 -15.87 21.68
N MET A 136 -18.98 -16.47 22.13
CA MET A 136 -19.48 -16.28 23.50
C MET A 136 -18.80 -17.16 24.53
N SER A 137 -18.55 -18.45 24.22
CA SER A 137 -17.84 -19.33 25.15
C SER A 137 -16.33 -19.17 24.98
N VAL A 138 -15.80 -18.03 25.41
CA VAL A 138 -14.42 -17.59 25.14
C VAL A 138 -13.32 -18.57 25.62
N LYS A 139 -13.61 -19.42 26.60
CA LYS A 139 -12.66 -20.42 27.12
C LYS A 139 -12.59 -21.69 26.27
N ASP A 140 -13.75 -22.16 25.79
CA ASP A 140 -13.88 -23.49 25.18
C ASP A 140 -13.93 -23.40 23.65
N GLN A 141 -14.49 -22.31 23.11
CA GLN A 141 -14.68 -22.11 21.69
C GLN A 141 -13.46 -21.45 21.06
N LYS A 142 -12.90 -22.12 20.06
CA LYS A 142 -11.74 -21.67 19.28
C LYS A 142 -12.04 -21.69 17.80
N VAL A 143 -11.60 -20.66 17.10
CA VAL A 143 -11.55 -20.64 15.63
C VAL A 143 -10.56 -21.71 15.17
N VAL A 144 -10.95 -22.47 14.16
CA VAL A 144 -10.11 -23.49 13.52
C VAL A 144 -9.61 -22.93 12.20
N PHE A 145 -8.35 -22.53 12.17
CA PHE A 145 -7.63 -22.19 10.94
C PHE A 145 -7.20 -23.47 10.22
N ASN A 146 -7.00 -23.39 8.90
CA ASN A 146 -6.72 -24.54 8.06
C ASN A 146 -5.66 -24.23 6.99
N ASP A 147 -5.05 -25.30 6.49
CA ASP A 147 -3.97 -25.26 5.50
C ASP A 147 -4.48 -25.57 4.08
N GLY A 148 -5.80 -25.50 3.86
CA GLY A 148 -6.39 -25.70 2.54
C GLY A 148 -6.18 -24.48 1.62
N PRO A 149 -6.40 -24.61 0.30
CA PRO A 149 -6.26 -23.50 -0.64
C PRO A 149 -7.32 -22.42 -0.39
N LEU A 150 -7.04 -21.19 -0.82
CA LEU A 150 -8.03 -20.11 -0.93
C LEU A 150 -8.63 -20.14 -2.35
N LEU A 151 -9.92 -20.41 -2.43
CA LEU A 151 -10.73 -20.40 -3.64
C LEU A 151 -11.42 -19.04 -3.77
N ILE A 152 -11.38 -18.40 -4.93
CA ILE A 152 -12.08 -17.15 -5.25
C ILE A 152 -13.05 -17.39 -6.41
N GLY A 153 -14.30 -16.92 -6.28
CA GLY A 153 -15.39 -17.23 -7.20
C GLY A 153 -16.10 -18.50 -6.78
N ARG A 154 -15.87 -19.62 -7.49
CA ARG A 154 -16.50 -20.91 -7.20
C ARG A 154 -15.84 -21.67 -6.05
N ALA A 155 -16.63 -22.40 -5.25
CA ALA A 155 -16.13 -23.28 -4.19
C ALA A 155 -16.90 -24.61 -4.13
N TYR A 156 -16.22 -25.72 -4.43
CA TYR A 156 -16.80 -27.07 -4.46
C TYR A 156 -18.08 -27.14 -5.33
N ASN A 157 -19.19 -27.55 -4.70
CA ASN A 157 -20.49 -27.71 -5.34
C ASN A 157 -21.27 -26.38 -5.43
N TYR A 158 -20.71 -25.27 -4.94
CA TYR A 158 -21.36 -23.96 -4.99
C TYR A 158 -20.80 -23.13 -6.14
N HIS A 159 -21.71 -22.49 -6.87
CA HIS A 159 -21.38 -21.56 -7.94
C HIS A 159 -20.70 -20.29 -7.42
N GLY A 160 -19.92 -19.65 -8.28
CA GLY A 160 -19.38 -18.31 -8.04
C GLY A 160 -20.40 -17.20 -8.29
N PHE A 161 -20.06 -15.98 -7.90
CA PHE A 161 -20.82 -14.79 -8.29
C PHE A 161 -20.56 -14.43 -9.76
N SER A 162 -21.49 -13.72 -10.39
CA SER A 162 -21.28 -13.07 -11.70
C SER A 162 -21.02 -11.58 -11.48
N GLY A 163 -19.85 -11.10 -11.89
CA GLY A 163 -19.39 -9.76 -11.56
C GLY A 163 -17.92 -9.50 -11.86
N GLU A 164 -17.40 -8.45 -11.23
CA GLU A 164 -15.98 -8.10 -11.25
C GLU A 164 -15.42 -8.09 -9.82
N ILE A 165 -14.18 -8.50 -9.67
CA ILE A 165 -13.43 -8.45 -8.41
C ILE A 165 -12.03 -7.88 -8.65
N ARG A 166 -11.52 -7.13 -7.67
CA ARG A 166 -10.18 -6.55 -7.69
C ARG A 166 -9.65 -6.32 -6.29
N ASN A 167 -8.37 -5.97 -6.19
CA ASN A 167 -7.69 -5.65 -4.94
C ASN A 167 -7.92 -6.71 -3.84
N VAL A 168 -7.87 -8.00 -4.20
CA VAL A 168 -8.01 -9.06 -3.19
C VAL A 168 -6.70 -9.17 -2.43
N ARG A 169 -6.71 -8.74 -1.16
CA ARG A 169 -5.55 -8.79 -0.28
C ARG A 169 -5.79 -9.71 0.88
N TYR A 170 -4.76 -10.46 1.25
CA TYR A 170 -4.77 -11.39 2.38
C TYR A 170 -3.76 -10.95 3.42
N PHE A 171 -4.18 -10.81 4.67
CA PHE A 171 -3.37 -10.33 5.78
C PHE A 171 -3.30 -11.42 6.85
N ASN A 172 -2.11 -11.70 7.39
CA ASN A 172 -1.97 -12.62 8.52
C ASN A 172 -2.25 -12.00 9.90
N TRP A 173 -2.87 -10.82 9.92
CA TRP A 173 -3.37 -10.18 11.13
C TRP A 173 -4.80 -9.70 10.97
N ARG A 174 -5.47 -9.44 12.10
CA ARG A 174 -6.76 -8.75 12.12
C ARG A 174 -6.52 -7.25 11.93
N LEU A 175 -6.99 -6.70 10.81
CA LEU A 175 -6.91 -5.27 10.53
C LEU A 175 -7.70 -4.49 11.59
N SER A 176 -7.14 -3.37 12.06
CA SER A 176 -7.87 -2.39 12.87
C SER A 176 -8.87 -1.60 12.02
N VAL A 177 -9.72 -0.80 12.68
CA VAL A 177 -10.66 0.08 11.97
C VAL A 177 -9.89 1.08 11.10
N GLU A 178 -8.82 1.64 11.65
CA GLU A 178 -7.94 2.59 10.96
C GLU A 178 -7.26 1.95 9.75
N GLU A 179 -6.74 0.72 9.90
CA GLU A 179 -6.11 -0.02 8.80
C GLU A 179 -7.13 -0.39 7.70
N VAL A 180 -8.38 -0.70 8.06
CA VAL A 180 -9.46 -0.93 7.08
C VAL A 180 -9.84 0.37 6.35
N MET A 181 -9.93 1.48 7.08
CA MET A 181 -10.20 2.79 6.49
C MET A 181 -9.05 3.19 5.55
N GLU A 182 -7.80 2.99 5.96
CA GLU A 182 -6.63 3.25 5.14
C GLU A 182 -6.64 2.38 3.87
N ASP A 183 -6.90 1.08 3.97
CA ASP A 183 -7.02 0.18 2.81
C ASP A 183 -8.13 0.65 1.85
N PHE A 184 -9.29 1.03 2.38
CA PHE A 184 -10.40 1.58 1.60
C PHE A 184 -10.03 2.88 0.89
N PHE A 185 -9.43 3.83 1.61
CA PHE A 185 -9.08 5.17 1.10
C PHE A 185 -7.91 5.10 0.12
N ASN A 186 -6.82 4.43 0.47
CA ASN A 186 -5.65 4.26 -0.39
C ASN A 186 -6.05 3.62 -1.73
N GLU A 187 -6.95 2.65 -1.73
CA GLU A 187 -7.49 2.11 -2.98
C GLU A 187 -8.39 3.07 -3.74
N SER A 188 -9.27 3.80 -3.06
CA SER A 188 -10.15 4.78 -3.70
C SER A 188 -9.35 5.94 -4.32
N GLN A 189 -8.10 6.12 -3.88
CA GLN A 189 -7.18 7.18 -4.27
C GLN A 189 -5.96 6.73 -5.08
N LYS A 190 -5.80 5.43 -5.41
CA LYS A 190 -4.73 4.95 -6.32
C LYS A 190 -4.95 5.51 -7.73
N LYS A 191 -4.55 6.76 -7.90
CA LYS A 191 -4.55 7.50 -9.16
C LYS A 191 -3.19 7.33 -9.81
N PRO A 192 -3.13 7.15 -11.14
CA PRO A 192 -1.87 7.21 -11.86
C PRO A 192 -1.18 8.55 -11.59
N ILE A 193 0.12 8.48 -11.31
CA ILE A 193 0.98 9.65 -11.27
C ILE A 193 1.37 9.95 -12.71
N VAL A 194 1.07 11.17 -13.14
CA VAL A 194 1.40 11.68 -14.46
C VAL A 194 2.43 12.78 -14.32
N TYR A 195 3.13 13.10 -15.40
CA TYR A 195 3.96 14.31 -15.43
C TYR A 195 3.06 15.54 -15.23
N GLY A 196 3.49 16.45 -14.35
CA GLY A 196 2.69 17.58 -13.86
C GLY A 196 1.91 17.29 -12.57
N SER A 197 1.78 16.03 -12.14
CA SER A 197 1.15 15.71 -10.86
C SER A 197 1.83 16.44 -9.71
N LYS A 198 1.02 17.13 -8.90
CA LYS A 198 1.43 17.62 -7.59
C LYS A 198 1.37 16.47 -6.61
N ILE A 199 2.46 16.25 -5.90
CA ILE A 199 2.65 15.12 -5.00
C ILE A 199 3.26 15.57 -3.68
N ALA A 200 3.15 14.71 -2.68
CA ALA A 200 3.96 14.73 -1.48
C ALA A 200 4.76 13.43 -1.41
N LEU A 201 5.96 13.48 -0.82
CA LEU A 201 6.81 12.31 -0.59
C LEU A 201 6.94 12.12 0.92
N ILE A 202 6.52 10.96 1.43
CA ILE A 202 6.55 10.65 2.86
C ILE A 202 7.65 9.63 3.11
N HIS A 203 8.55 9.91 4.04
CA HIS A 203 9.53 8.96 4.48
C HIS A 203 8.87 7.86 5.33
N VAL A 204 8.92 6.61 4.85
CA VAL A 204 8.10 5.51 5.37
C VAL A 204 8.44 5.18 6.83
N SER A 205 9.72 5.23 7.23
CA SER A 205 10.09 4.81 8.59
C SER A 205 9.75 5.84 9.68
N THR A 206 9.54 7.10 9.31
CA THR A 206 9.31 8.21 10.26
C THR A 206 8.01 8.96 10.02
N GLU A 207 7.31 8.65 8.93
CA GLU A 207 6.08 9.30 8.47
C GLU A 207 6.26 10.82 8.24
N LYS A 208 7.51 11.28 8.09
CA LYS A 208 7.82 12.69 7.87
C LYS A 208 7.86 13.04 6.39
N TYR A 209 7.39 14.23 6.02
CA TYR A 209 7.35 14.68 4.63
C TYR A 209 8.70 15.20 4.15
N LEU A 210 9.08 14.85 2.92
CA LEU A 210 10.21 15.45 2.23
C LEU A 210 9.90 16.92 1.95
N SER A 211 10.65 17.80 2.60
CA SER A 211 10.30 19.19 2.83
C SER A 211 11.51 20.11 2.71
N THR A 212 11.26 21.40 2.84
CA THR A 212 12.29 22.43 2.98
C THR A 212 11.86 23.51 3.97
N LYS A 213 12.79 23.92 4.84
CA LYS A 213 12.64 25.14 5.66
C LYS A 213 13.19 26.39 4.96
N ARG A 214 13.59 26.28 3.68
CA ARG A 214 14.24 27.36 2.90
C ARG A 214 15.51 27.89 3.56
N ILE A 215 16.17 27.05 4.33
CA ILE A 215 17.49 27.28 4.90
C ILE A 215 18.53 26.84 3.87
N LYS A 216 19.57 27.62 3.68
CA LYS A 216 20.69 27.26 2.80
C LYS A 216 21.78 26.56 3.59
N TYR A 217 22.52 25.68 2.94
CA TYR A 217 23.81 25.29 3.48
C TYR A 217 24.72 26.52 3.62
N ASP A 218 25.57 26.51 4.64
CA ASP A 218 26.53 27.59 4.93
C ASP A 218 27.98 27.05 5.00
N LEU A 219 28.17 25.81 4.54
CA LEU A 219 29.48 25.16 4.48
C LEU A 219 30.15 25.53 3.16
N GLY A 220 30.89 26.64 3.14
CA GLY A 220 31.74 27.02 2.02
C GLY A 220 31.13 28.03 1.05
N SER A 221 31.98 28.81 0.38
CA SER A 221 31.57 29.97 -0.44
C SER A 221 30.65 29.61 -1.63
N GLN A 222 30.69 28.34 -2.06
CA GLN A 222 29.96 27.81 -3.22
C GLN A 222 28.77 26.90 -2.84
N ASN A 223 28.54 26.61 -1.55
CA ASN A 223 27.47 25.71 -1.11
C ASN A 223 26.24 26.49 -0.62
N LYS A 224 25.61 27.27 -1.50
CA LYS A 224 24.47 28.15 -1.15
C LYS A 224 23.10 27.59 -1.58
N GLN A 225 23.02 26.28 -1.80
CA GLN A 225 21.79 25.60 -2.17
C GLN A 225 20.89 25.40 -0.94
N TYR A 226 19.58 25.29 -1.15
CA TYR A 226 18.63 25.09 -0.06
C TYR A 226 18.68 23.64 0.43
N MET A 227 18.62 23.46 1.75
CA MET A 227 18.51 22.15 2.37
C MET A 227 17.16 21.50 2.08
N VAL A 228 17.21 20.22 1.76
CA VAL A 228 16.06 19.32 1.78
C VAL A 228 16.15 18.48 3.05
N ILE A 229 15.01 18.32 3.72
CA ILE A 229 14.89 17.67 5.02
C ILE A 229 13.63 16.80 5.02
N CYS A 230 13.50 15.92 6.01
CA CYS A 230 12.21 15.30 6.33
C CYS A 230 11.61 16.00 7.57
N ASN A 231 10.41 16.57 7.46
CA ASN A 231 9.82 17.43 8.49
C ASN A 231 8.31 17.25 8.63
N GLY A 232 7.82 17.24 9.88
CA GLY A 232 6.38 17.16 10.21
C GLY A 232 5.72 15.83 9.82
N GLN A 233 4.68 15.42 10.55
CA GLN A 233 3.82 14.28 10.17
C GLN A 233 2.47 14.73 9.59
N GLU A 234 2.25 16.05 9.56
CA GLU A 234 1.15 16.69 8.87
C GLU A 234 1.71 17.46 7.67
N ILE A 235 0.99 17.41 6.55
CA ILE A 235 1.44 18.03 5.30
C ILE A 235 1.40 19.56 5.35
N ASP A 236 2.53 20.20 5.06
CA ASP A 236 2.64 21.63 4.77
C ASP A 236 2.58 21.87 3.26
N LEU A 237 1.43 22.34 2.77
CA LEU A 237 1.17 22.58 1.35
C LEU A 237 2.14 23.60 0.70
N LYS A 238 2.88 24.38 1.48
CA LYS A 238 3.87 25.35 0.99
C LYS A 238 5.27 24.76 0.84
N ASN A 239 5.63 23.78 1.67
CA ASN A 239 7.00 23.30 1.80
C ASN A 239 7.19 21.82 1.43
N ASP A 240 6.09 21.06 1.33
CA ASP A 240 6.14 19.60 1.15
C ASP A 240 5.65 19.15 -0.23
N VAL A 241 5.23 20.10 -1.08
CA VAL A 241 4.60 19.80 -2.37
C VAL A 241 5.60 19.88 -3.51
N TRP A 242 5.71 18.79 -4.23
CA TRP A 242 6.58 18.62 -5.39
C TRP A 242 5.74 18.37 -6.64
N ILE A 243 6.25 18.76 -7.80
CA ILE A 243 5.67 18.53 -9.11
C ILE A 243 6.54 17.52 -9.83
N VAL A 244 5.96 16.42 -10.31
CA VAL A 244 6.67 15.41 -11.10
C VAL A 244 6.94 15.97 -12.49
N ILE A 245 8.21 15.98 -12.91
CA ILE A 245 8.63 16.51 -14.21
C ILE A 245 9.48 15.47 -14.95
N GLY A 246 9.66 15.68 -16.26
CA GLY A 246 10.57 14.85 -17.04
C GLY A 246 12.03 15.01 -16.63
N ALA A 247 12.85 14.01 -16.96
CA ALA A 247 14.31 14.11 -16.85
C ALA A 247 14.84 15.30 -17.66
N ASN A 248 16.06 15.74 -17.36
CA ASN A 248 16.75 16.75 -18.12
C ASN A 248 16.86 16.35 -19.62
N ASP A 249 16.73 17.31 -20.52
CA ASP A 249 16.74 17.14 -21.98
C ASP A 249 15.71 16.16 -22.59
N LYS A 250 14.73 15.66 -21.82
CA LYS A 250 13.60 14.90 -22.35
C LYS A 250 12.36 15.78 -22.52
N GLY A 251 11.86 15.85 -23.75
CA GLY A 251 10.53 16.39 -24.05
C GLY A 251 9.45 15.40 -23.62
N ILE A 252 8.74 15.71 -22.54
CA ILE A 252 7.62 14.93 -22.02
C ILE A 252 6.42 15.85 -21.88
N ASN A 253 5.22 15.37 -22.23
CA ASN A 253 4.01 16.18 -22.12
C ASN A 253 3.41 16.04 -20.73
N GLU A 254 2.84 17.14 -20.23
CA GLU A 254 2.03 17.11 -19.02
C GLU A 254 0.83 16.18 -19.22
N GLY A 255 0.54 15.34 -18.22
CA GLY A 255 -0.51 14.32 -18.30
C GLY A 255 -0.06 12.94 -18.79
N ASP A 256 1.16 12.81 -19.34
CA ASP A 256 1.71 11.51 -19.71
C ASP A 256 1.94 10.65 -18.46
N LEU A 257 1.65 9.35 -18.55
CA LEU A 257 1.87 8.41 -17.45
C LEU A 257 3.35 8.24 -17.13
N VAL A 258 3.70 8.24 -15.85
CA VAL A 258 5.07 7.97 -15.41
C VAL A 258 5.28 6.47 -15.32
N SER A 259 6.05 5.88 -16.23
CA SER A 259 6.45 4.47 -16.14
C SER A 259 7.45 4.23 -15.00
N LEU A 260 7.35 3.07 -14.35
CA LEU A 260 8.34 2.61 -13.38
C LEU A 260 9.69 2.35 -14.06
N ASN A 261 10.78 2.44 -13.30
CA ASN A 261 12.16 2.35 -13.79
C ASN A 261 12.54 3.45 -14.80
N ASN A 262 11.77 4.52 -14.87
CA ASN A 262 12.09 5.68 -15.70
C ASN A 262 12.90 6.71 -14.89
N ILE A 263 13.58 7.59 -15.63
CA ILE A 263 14.30 8.73 -15.05
C ILE A 263 13.36 9.93 -15.10
N ILE A 264 13.20 10.60 -13.97
CA ILE A 264 12.30 11.74 -13.77
C ILE A 264 13.01 12.82 -12.94
N GLY A 265 12.40 14.00 -12.85
CA GLY A 265 12.80 15.03 -11.91
C GLY A 265 11.65 15.45 -11.00
N PHE A 266 11.97 16.21 -9.95
CA PHE A 266 10.99 16.80 -9.05
C PHE A 266 11.22 18.30 -8.95
N LYS A 267 10.16 19.09 -9.12
CA LYS A 267 10.18 20.54 -8.96
C LYS A 267 9.36 20.95 -7.75
N HIS A 268 9.97 21.60 -6.77
CA HIS A 268 9.27 22.10 -5.60
C HIS A 268 8.25 23.18 -6.00
N GLN A 269 6.98 23.00 -5.60
CA GLN A 269 5.86 23.81 -6.08
C GLN A 269 6.04 25.31 -5.77
N ALA A 270 6.43 25.64 -4.53
CA ALA A 270 6.42 27.01 -4.06
C ALA A 270 7.73 27.79 -4.28
N THR A 271 8.81 27.13 -4.68
CA THR A 271 10.09 27.80 -5.02
C THR A 271 10.41 27.70 -6.51
N GLY A 272 9.89 26.67 -7.19
CA GLY A 272 10.27 26.34 -8.55
C GLY A 272 11.66 25.70 -8.67
N CYS A 273 12.35 25.45 -7.56
CA CYS A 273 13.64 24.76 -7.54
C CYS A 273 13.47 23.25 -7.77
N TYR A 274 14.52 22.59 -8.23
CA TYR A 274 14.56 21.16 -8.53
C TYR A 274 15.20 20.39 -7.37
N LEU A 275 14.70 19.17 -7.11
CA LEU A 275 15.35 18.24 -6.19
C LEU A 275 16.68 17.80 -6.81
N HIS A 276 17.76 18.10 -6.11
CA HIS A 276 19.10 18.08 -6.66
C HIS A 276 20.04 17.30 -5.76
N SER A 277 21.04 16.65 -6.34
CA SER A 277 22.17 16.12 -5.58
C SER A 277 23.44 16.18 -6.43
N HIS A 278 24.60 16.12 -5.81
CA HIS A 278 25.87 16.26 -6.51
C HIS A 278 26.94 15.41 -5.83
N ASP A 279 28.06 15.19 -6.52
CA ASP A 279 29.17 14.43 -5.96
C ASP A 279 29.78 15.09 -4.71
N THR A 280 30.51 14.30 -3.94
CA THR A 280 31.21 14.72 -2.72
C THR A 280 32.68 15.07 -2.98
N ASN A 281 33.09 15.30 -4.24
CA ASN A 281 34.49 15.60 -4.57
C ASN A 281 34.97 16.91 -3.92
N ASN A 282 34.05 17.82 -3.64
CA ASN A 282 34.29 18.96 -2.76
C ASN A 282 33.89 18.59 -1.32
N HIS A 283 34.84 18.58 -0.39
CA HIS A 283 34.62 18.26 1.03
C HIS A 283 33.60 19.18 1.74
N GLU A 284 33.21 20.30 1.11
CA GLU A 284 32.18 21.23 1.59
C GLU A 284 30.74 20.80 1.23
N ARG A 285 30.58 19.83 0.34
CA ARG A 285 29.30 19.36 -0.22
C ARG A 285 28.79 18.09 0.46
N VAL A 286 28.78 18.12 1.79
CA VAL A 286 28.36 16.99 2.63
C VAL A 286 27.34 17.41 3.67
N THR A 287 26.43 16.52 4.02
CA THR A 287 25.38 16.80 5.01
C THR A 287 25.99 17.16 6.38
N PRO A 288 25.36 18.02 7.19
CA PRO A 288 26.00 18.59 8.38
C PRO A 288 26.38 17.55 9.43
N ILE A 289 25.55 16.52 9.63
CA ILE A 289 25.73 15.52 10.69
C ILE A 289 26.39 14.27 10.14
N SER A 290 25.77 13.57 9.19
CA SER A 290 26.28 12.28 8.71
C SER A 290 27.48 12.40 7.77
N LYS A 291 27.79 13.60 7.27
CA LYS A 291 28.84 13.86 6.26
C LYS A 291 28.65 13.04 4.99
N GLN A 292 27.40 12.72 4.65
CA GLN A 292 27.01 12.02 3.43
C GLN A 292 26.75 12.99 2.29
N GLN A 293 26.50 12.46 1.09
CA GLN A 293 26.15 13.24 -0.08
C GLN A 293 24.87 14.06 0.16
N GLN A 294 24.92 15.37 -0.09
CA GLN A 294 23.80 16.27 0.15
C GLN A 294 22.64 16.04 -0.83
N VAL A 295 21.42 16.20 -0.35
CA VAL A 295 20.23 16.43 -1.18
C VAL A 295 19.78 17.86 -0.95
N THR A 296 19.63 18.62 -2.03
CA THR A 296 19.36 20.06 -2.00
C THR A 296 18.23 20.45 -2.94
N MET A 297 17.85 21.73 -2.89
CA MET A 297 17.11 22.35 -3.98
C MET A 297 17.99 23.34 -4.74
N CYS A 298 18.05 23.18 -6.07
CA CYS A 298 18.76 24.06 -7.00
C CYS A 298 17.79 24.81 -7.91
N SER A 299 18.09 26.07 -8.25
CA SER A 299 17.28 26.85 -9.21
C SER A 299 17.55 26.46 -10.66
N ASP A 300 18.79 26.02 -10.93
CA ASP A 300 19.29 25.81 -12.28
C ASP A 300 19.13 24.34 -12.63
N ARG A 301 18.44 24.08 -13.75
CA ARG A 301 18.13 22.72 -14.17
C ARG A 301 19.37 22.06 -14.79
N SER A 302 19.65 20.83 -14.40
CA SER A 302 20.79 20.05 -14.89
C SER A 302 20.59 18.53 -14.71
N PHE A 303 21.57 17.73 -15.13
CA PHE A 303 21.55 16.27 -14.93
C PHE A 303 21.67 15.83 -13.47
N ASP A 304 22.06 16.73 -12.58
CA ASP A 304 22.07 16.52 -11.12
C ASP A 304 20.65 16.57 -10.50
N ASP A 305 19.63 16.81 -11.31
CA ASP A 305 18.22 16.81 -10.91
C ASP A 305 17.49 15.53 -11.35
N ASP A 306 18.21 14.57 -11.96
CA ASP A 306 17.65 13.36 -12.54
C ASP A 306 17.68 12.18 -11.56
N TRP A 307 16.49 11.64 -11.29
CA TRP A 307 16.26 10.55 -10.35
C TRP A 307 15.63 9.35 -11.06
N LEU A 308 16.24 8.19 -10.91
CA LEU A 308 15.61 6.92 -11.30
C LEU A 308 14.64 6.50 -10.21
N ILE A 309 13.37 6.37 -10.58
CA ILE A 309 12.33 5.88 -9.69
C ILE A 309 12.18 4.36 -9.81
N ARG A 310 12.18 3.67 -8.67
CA ARG A 310 11.88 2.24 -8.59
C ARG A 310 10.81 1.99 -7.55
N ARG A 311 9.81 1.19 -7.88
CA ARG A 311 8.85 0.72 -6.89
C ARG A 311 9.54 -0.30 -5.99
N TYR A 312 9.42 -0.13 -4.68
CA TYR A 312 9.88 -1.11 -3.72
C TYR A 312 8.87 -2.27 -3.68
N ASN A 313 9.32 -3.46 -4.04
CA ASN A 313 8.54 -4.69 -3.93
C ASN A 313 9.40 -5.79 -3.28
N LEU A 314 8.88 -6.39 -2.21
CA LEU A 314 9.56 -7.48 -1.49
C LEU A 314 9.68 -8.78 -2.29
N THR A 315 8.93 -8.93 -3.39
CA THR A 315 8.70 -10.25 -4.02
C THR A 315 9.04 -10.38 -5.50
N THR A 316 9.35 -9.30 -6.23
CA THR A 316 9.75 -9.40 -7.66
C THR A 316 10.69 -8.28 -8.09
N SER A 317 11.61 -8.57 -9.03
CA SER A 317 12.75 -7.70 -9.34
C SER A 317 12.56 -6.73 -10.50
N TYR A 318 11.44 -6.74 -11.24
CA TYR A 318 11.22 -5.81 -12.36
C TYR A 318 9.72 -5.55 -12.59
N ASP A 319 9.17 -4.61 -11.83
CA ASP A 319 7.82 -4.10 -12.08
C ASP A 319 7.84 -3.20 -13.32
N THR A 320 6.97 -3.47 -14.31
CA THR A 320 6.92 -2.79 -15.61
C THR A 320 5.67 -1.92 -15.79
N GLY A 321 4.97 -1.59 -14.70
CA GLY A 321 3.79 -0.74 -14.72
C GLY A 321 4.04 0.78 -14.71
N HIS A 322 2.98 1.52 -14.41
CA HIS A 322 3.01 2.96 -14.16
C HIS A 322 3.04 3.24 -12.67
N LEU A 323 3.62 4.38 -12.31
CA LEU A 323 3.67 4.91 -10.95
C LEU A 323 2.27 5.32 -10.50
N MET A 324 1.89 4.91 -9.30
CA MET A 324 0.57 5.16 -8.71
C MET A 324 0.71 5.89 -7.39
N SER A 325 -0.27 6.72 -7.04
CA SER A 325 -0.37 7.27 -5.69
C SER A 325 -0.43 6.14 -4.66
N GLY A 326 0.29 6.28 -3.55
CA GLY A 326 0.44 5.28 -2.50
C GLY A 326 1.59 4.30 -2.72
N ASP A 327 2.25 4.31 -3.88
CA ASP A 327 3.41 3.45 -4.11
C ASP A 327 4.56 3.78 -3.16
N ILE A 328 5.19 2.73 -2.64
CA ILE A 328 6.48 2.84 -1.95
C ILE A 328 7.57 2.77 -3.00
N ILE A 329 8.48 3.73 -2.99
CA ILE A 329 9.52 3.91 -3.98
C ILE A 329 10.90 4.11 -3.35
N ASP A 330 11.91 3.79 -4.13
CA ASP A 330 13.29 4.21 -3.97
C ASP A 330 13.63 5.22 -5.07
N LEU A 331 14.32 6.30 -4.70
CA LEU A 331 14.82 7.32 -5.62
C LEU A 331 16.34 7.23 -5.71
N PHE A 332 16.86 6.98 -6.90
CA PHE A 332 18.30 6.84 -7.13
C PHE A 332 18.83 8.02 -7.92
N HIS A 333 19.82 8.72 -7.36
CA HIS A 333 20.44 9.84 -8.06
C HIS A 333 21.31 9.35 -9.21
N ILE A 334 20.99 9.73 -10.45
CA ILE A 334 21.63 9.15 -11.63
C ILE A 334 23.09 9.54 -11.75
N ASN A 335 23.40 10.83 -11.62
CA ASN A 335 24.71 11.35 -11.96
C ASN A 335 25.82 10.87 -11.00
N THR A 336 25.49 10.60 -9.74
CA THR A 336 26.44 10.10 -8.72
C THR A 336 26.42 8.59 -8.57
N ASN A 337 26.22 7.86 -9.68
CA ASN A 337 26.27 6.41 -9.72
C ASN A 337 25.18 5.71 -8.87
N LYS A 338 23.95 6.25 -8.87
CA LYS A 338 22.74 5.63 -8.29
C LYS A 338 22.82 5.38 -6.78
N SER A 339 23.31 6.35 -6.01
CA SER A 339 23.07 6.36 -4.57
C SER A 339 21.58 6.64 -4.30
N ALA A 340 20.98 5.91 -3.35
CA ALA A 340 19.57 6.05 -3.01
C ALA A 340 19.34 7.23 -2.06
N LEU A 341 18.23 7.97 -2.26
CA LEU A 341 17.79 8.97 -1.29
C LEU A 341 17.55 8.28 0.05
N TYR A 342 18.04 8.89 1.12
CA TYR A 342 18.09 8.31 2.45
C TYR A 342 17.71 9.37 3.48
N SER A 343 16.89 8.98 4.45
CA SER A 343 16.58 9.78 5.63
C SER A 343 16.56 8.85 6.84
N HIS A 344 16.98 9.34 8.00
CA HIS A 344 17.03 8.51 9.20
C HIS A 344 16.66 9.30 10.44
N ALA A 345 16.62 8.62 11.58
CA ALA A 345 16.21 9.21 12.86
C ALA A 345 17.21 10.25 13.42
N VAL A 346 18.29 10.58 12.71
CA VAL A 346 19.19 11.66 13.13
C VAL A 346 18.51 13.00 12.91
N LEU A 347 18.42 13.76 14.00
CA LEU A 347 17.73 15.03 14.04
C LEU A 347 18.73 16.18 13.91
N LEU A 348 18.36 17.17 13.10
CA LEU A 348 18.92 18.51 13.14
C LEU A 348 18.45 19.22 14.43
N GLY A 349 19.07 20.36 14.76
CA GLY A 349 18.78 21.11 15.99
C GLY A 349 17.34 21.64 16.11
N ASP A 350 16.55 21.52 15.05
CA ASP A 350 15.15 21.93 14.95
C ASP A 350 14.18 20.74 14.79
N GLU A 351 14.63 19.53 15.18
CA GLU A 351 13.90 18.25 15.14
C GLU A 351 13.51 17.74 13.75
N SER A 352 13.95 18.43 12.69
CA SER A 352 13.86 17.89 11.33
C SER A 352 14.93 16.83 11.08
N GLN A 353 14.71 15.99 10.08
CA GLN A 353 15.61 14.91 9.73
C GLN A 353 16.47 15.29 8.54
N GLU A 354 17.74 14.93 8.63
CA GLU A 354 18.69 15.07 7.53
C GLU A 354 18.33 14.13 6.38
N VAL A 355 18.40 14.65 5.16
CA VAL A 355 18.23 13.86 3.93
C VAL A 355 19.54 13.86 3.16
N SER A 356 19.95 12.68 2.71
CA SER A 356 21.19 12.45 1.99
C SER A 356 20.98 11.48 0.82
N CYS A 357 22.01 11.29 0.00
CA CYS A 357 22.10 10.13 -0.88
C CYS A 357 23.07 9.12 -0.27
N TYR A 358 22.58 7.93 0.08
CA TYR A 358 23.36 6.87 0.71
C TYR A 358 22.77 5.48 0.46
N GLY A 359 23.66 4.51 0.26
CA GLY A 359 23.31 3.09 0.10
C GLY A 359 22.78 2.75 -1.30
N ASP A 360 22.35 1.50 -1.44
CA ASP A 360 21.88 0.86 -2.67
C ASP A 360 20.34 0.73 -2.73
N GLY A 361 19.63 1.37 -1.79
CA GLY A 361 18.18 1.27 -1.67
C GLY A 361 17.70 0.01 -0.96
N SER A 362 18.57 -0.83 -0.38
CA SER A 362 18.12 -2.02 0.38
C SER A 362 17.53 -1.67 1.75
N GLU A 363 17.83 -0.49 2.29
CA GLU A 363 17.45 -0.12 3.66
C GLU A 363 16.03 0.47 3.75
N LYS A 364 15.38 0.28 4.90
CA LYS A 364 14.06 0.86 5.18
C LYS A 364 14.06 2.40 5.13
N ASN A 365 15.20 3.00 5.45
CA ASN A 365 15.43 4.44 5.47
C ASN A 365 15.61 5.05 4.06
N ASN A 366 15.61 4.23 3.02
CA ASN A 366 15.53 4.71 1.63
C ASN A 366 14.10 4.82 1.10
N LYS A 367 13.11 4.36 1.87
CA LYS A 367 11.74 4.16 1.38
C LYS A 367 10.93 5.44 1.52
N LEU A 368 10.40 5.91 0.39
CA LEU A 368 9.43 6.99 0.34
C LEU A 368 8.08 6.47 -0.17
N GLN A 369 6.98 6.95 0.38
CA GLN A 369 5.66 6.77 -0.19
C GLN A 369 5.28 8.02 -0.99
N ILE A 370 4.86 7.84 -2.25
CA ILE A 370 4.39 8.95 -3.09
C ILE A 370 2.90 9.14 -2.94
N LEU A 371 2.43 10.34 -2.57
CA LEU A 371 1.01 10.63 -2.44
C LEU A 371 0.57 11.72 -3.42
N PHE A 372 -0.53 11.49 -4.13
CA PHE A 372 -1.17 12.49 -4.97
C PHE A 372 -1.71 13.62 -4.09
N ASN A 373 -1.36 14.86 -4.42
CA ASN A 373 -1.94 16.03 -3.76
C ASN A 373 -2.95 16.69 -4.71
N SER A 374 -4.24 16.57 -4.39
CA SER A 374 -5.34 17.05 -5.24
C SER A 374 -5.91 18.42 -4.83
N LYS A 375 -5.18 19.21 -4.03
CA LYS A 375 -5.62 20.55 -3.60
C LYS A 375 -4.93 21.67 -4.37
#